data_AF-A0A9X2SWX3-F1
#
_entry.id   AF-A0A9X2SWX3-F1
#
_cell.length_a   1.000
_cell.length_b   1.000
_cell.length_c   1.000
_cell.angle_alpha   90.00
_cell.angle_beta   90.00
_cell.angle_gamma   90.00
#
_symmetry.space_group_name_H-M   'P 1'
#
loop_
_entity.id
_entity.type
_entity.pdbx_description
1 polymer ?
#
loop_
_entity_poly.entity_id
_entity_poly.type
_entity_poly.pdbx_seq_one_letter_code
_entity_poly.pdbx_strand_id
1 'polypeptide(L)' 'MSRNEITLQEMFSLVIGELREGGRWGTAHIYQSAVNAFSVFNKGQPMPMRRLSPTVLKRFENFLR' A
#
# COMPACT_ATOMS: atom_id res chain seq x y z
N MET A 1 15.27 14.12 14.56
CA MET A 1 13.94 13.96 13.94
C MET A 1 14.16 13.70 12.45
N SER A 2 13.89 12.48 11.98
CA SER A 2 14.22 12.05 10.61
C SER A 2 13.20 12.58 9.59
N ARG A 3 13.68 12.99 8.40
CA ARG A 3 12.91 13.43 7.22
C ARG A 3 11.59 12.68 7.03
N ASN A 4 10.54 13.42 6.63
CA ASN A 4 9.25 12.93 6.09
C ASN A 4 9.42 11.65 5.27
N GLU A 5 9.21 10.50 5.90
CA GLU A 5 9.27 9.21 5.24
C GLU A 5 7.84 8.80 4.88
N ILE A 6 7.53 8.76 3.58
CA ILE A 6 6.23 8.29 3.11
C ILE A 6 6.10 6.79 3.36
N THR A 7 4.93 6.38 3.83
CA THR A 7 4.55 4.98 4.00
C THR A 7 3.90 4.43 2.73
N LEU A 8 3.91 3.10 2.59
CA LEU A 8 3.20 2.42 1.51
C LEU A 8 1.72 2.81 1.50
N GLN A 9 1.08 2.87 2.67
CA GLN A 9 -0.34 3.24 2.78
C GLN A 9 -0.61 4.67 2.30
N GLU A 10 0.24 5.64 2.68
CA GLU A 10 0.11 7.02 2.21
C GLU A 10 0.32 7.13 0.71
N MET A 11 1.35 6.46 0.17
CA MET A 11 1.60 6.42 -1.27
C MET A 11 0.41 5.86 -2.06
N PHE A 12 -0.15 4.74 -1.61
CA PHE A 12 -1.35 4.17 -2.23
C PHE A 12 -2.56 5.10 -2.11
N SER A 13 -2.72 5.80 -0.97
CA SER A 13 -3.84 6.73 -0.77
C SER A 13 -3.79 7.89 -1.77
N LEU A 14 -2.60 8.44 -2.03
CA LEU A 14 -2.39 9.48 -3.06
C LEU A 14 -2.73 8.95 -4.46
N VAL A 15 -2.15 7.81 -4.86
CA VAL A 15 -2.38 7.21 -6.18
C VAL A 15 -3.85 6.83 -6.39
N ILE A 16 -4.52 6.31 -5.37
CA ILE A 16 -5.96 5.99 -5.42
C ILE A 16 -6.79 7.26 -5.60
N GLY A 17 -6.41 8.36 -4.93
CA GLY A 17 -7.03 9.68 -5.12
C GLY A 17 -6.94 10.15 -6.56
N GLU A 18 -5.73 10.18 -7.12
CA GLU A 18 -5.47 10.55 -8.51
C GLU A 18 -6.24 9.67 -9.51
N LEU A 19 -6.30 8.36 -9.26
CA LEU A 19 -7.06 7.44 -10.10
C LEU A 19 -8.56 7.73 -10.07
N ARG A 20 -9.12 8.07 -8.91
CA ARG A 20 -10.55 8.42 -8.78
C ARG A 20 -10.85 9.75 -9.49
N GLU A 21 -10.00 10.75 -9.29
CA GLU A 21 -10.12 12.05 -9.97
C GLU A 21 -10.05 11.90 -11.49
N GLY A 22 -9.18 11.01 -11.98
CA GLY A 22 -9.09 10.65 -13.40
C GLY A 22 -10.18 9.71 -13.91
N GLY A 23 -11.22 9.41 -13.13
CA GLY A 23 -12.34 8.54 -13.52
C GLY A 23 -12.00 7.05 -13.62
N ARG A 24 -10.82 6.63 -13.17
CA ARG A 24 -10.33 5.24 -13.22
C ARG A 24 -10.76 4.43 -11.99
N TRP A 25 -12.06 4.43 -11.71
CA TRP A 25 -12.65 3.84 -10.50
C TRP A 25 -12.35 2.34 -10.33
N GLY A 26 -12.35 1.57 -11.42
CA GLY A 26 -12.03 0.14 -11.38
C GLY A 26 -10.59 -0.12 -10.91
N THR A 27 -9.62 0.62 -11.46
CA THR A 27 -8.21 0.53 -11.03
C THR A 27 -8.04 1.01 -9.59
N ALA A 28 -8.69 2.12 -9.22
CA ALA A 28 -8.67 2.63 -7.86
C ALA A 28 -9.22 1.60 -6.84
N HIS A 29 -10.27 0.88 -7.21
CA HIS A 29 -10.86 -0.17 -6.35
C HIS A 29 -9.91 -1.35 -6.14
N ILE A 30 -9.23 -1.81 -7.20
CA ILE A 30 -8.22 -2.87 -7.09
C ILE A 30 -7.08 -2.42 -6.17
N TYR A 31 -6.60 -1.18 -6.33
CA TYR A 31 -5.50 -0.65 -5.53
C TYR A 31 -5.90 -0.48 -4.06
N GLN A 32 -7.13 -0.02 -3.80
CA GLN A 32 -7.70 0.05 -2.46
C GLN A 32 -7.75 -1.35 -1.82
N SER A 33 -8.17 -2.36 -2.57
CA SER A 33 -8.22 -3.74 -2.08
C SER A 33 -6.82 -4.27 -1.74
N ALA A 34 -5.82 -3.97 -2.57
CA ALA A 34 -4.43 -4.36 -2.33
C ALA A 34 -3.84 -3.71 -1.06
N VAL A 35 -4.02 -2.40 -0.86
CA VAL A 35 -3.51 -1.71 0.34
C VAL A 35 -4.25 -2.13 1.61
N ASN A 36 -5.54 -2.47 1.51
CA ASN A 36 -6.30 -3.01 2.63
C ASN A 36 -5.75 -4.39 3.04
N ALA A 37 -5.56 -5.29 2.08
CA ALA A 37 -4.98 -6.61 2.34
C ALA A 37 -3.56 -6.50 2.93
N PHE A 38 -2.74 -5.59 2.40
CA PHE A 38 -1.41 -5.33 2.94
C PHE A 38 -1.46 -4.77 4.37
N SER A 39 -2.42 -3.88 4.66
CA SER A 39 -2.59 -3.33 6.02
C SER A 39 -2.97 -4.42 7.02
N VAL A 40 -3.82 -5.38 6.65
CA VAL A 40 -4.11 -6.56 7.48
C VAL A 40 -2.85 -7.40 7.71
N PHE A 41 -2.10 -7.70 6.64
CA PHE A 41 -0.82 -8.41 6.73
C PHE A 41 0.16 -7.71 7.68
N ASN A 42 0.26 -6.38 7.62
CA ASN A 42 1.14 -5.59 8.48
C ASN A 42 0.50 -5.18 9.82
N LYS A 43 -0.62 -5.81 10.22
CA LYS A 43 -1.31 -5.56 11.50
C LYS A 43 -1.67 -4.08 11.74
N GLY A 44 -2.05 -3.38 10.68
CA GLY A 44 -2.38 -1.95 10.70
C GLY A 44 -1.18 -1.03 10.96
N GLN A 45 0.04 -1.56 11.06
CA GLN A 45 1.23 -0.73 11.25
C GLN A 45 1.57 0.01 9.95
N PRO A 46 2.06 1.26 10.03
CA PRO A 46 2.59 1.93 8.87
C PRO A 46 3.81 1.17 8.34
N MET A 47 3.91 1.02 7.01
CA MET A 47 5.07 0.43 6.35
C MET A 47 5.87 1.54 5.68
N PRO A 48 6.99 2.01 6.27
CA PRO A 48 7.84 3.01 5.65
C PRO A 48 8.44 2.45 4.36
N MET A 49 8.46 3.23 3.27
CA MET A 49 8.89 2.73 1.95
C MET A 49 10.30 2.16 1.95
N ARG A 50 11.24 2.67 2.77
CA ARG A 50 12.60 2.12 2.85
C ARG A 50 12.67 0.70 3.44
N ARG A 51 11.65 0.29 4.18
CA ARG A 51 11.55 -1.05 4.80
C ARG A 51 10.86 -2.05 3.88
N LEU A 52 10.27 -1.58 2.77
CA LEU A 52 9.76 -2.46 1.75
C LEU A 52 10.93 -3.17 1.08
N SER A 53 10.92 -4.50 1.11
CA SER A 53 11.99 -5.34 0.56
C SER A 53 11.39 -6.56 -0.14
N PRO A 54 12.14 -7.22 -1.04
CA PRO A 54 11.67 -8.45 -1.69
C PRO A 54 11.21 -9.52 -0.71
N THR A 55 11.88 -9.65 0.45
CA THR A 55 11.50 -10.59 1.51
C THR A 55 10.13 -10.26 2.11
N VAL A 56 9.84 -8.97 2.36
CA VAL A 56 8.53 -8.54 2.86
C VAL A 56 7.44 -8.80 1.81
N LEU A 57 7.72 -8.47 0.54
CA LEU A 57 6.79 -8.74 -0.56
C LEU A 57 6.51 -10.23 -0.72
N LYS A 58 7.53 -11.09 -0.58
CA LYS A 58 7.34 -12.54 -0.65
C LYS A 58 6.49 -13.08 0.49
N ARG A 59 6.69 -12.57 1.71
CA ARG A 59 5.84 -12.92 2.87
C ARG A 59 4.40 -12.46 2.66
N PHE A 60 4.20 -11.28 2.08
CA PHE A 60 2.87 -10.80 1.74
C PHE A 60 2.21 -11.67 0.65
N GLU A 61 2.94 -12.05 -0.41
CA GLU A 61 2.45 -12.98 -1.43
C GLU A 61 2.02 -14.32 -0.81
N ASN A 62 2.82 -14.86 0.13
CA ASN A 62 2.47 -16.09 0.84
C ASN A 62 1.26 -15.93 1.77
N PHE A 63 1.01 -14.73 2.31
CA PHE A 63 -0.16 -14.44 3.15
C PHE A 63 -1.47 -14.41 2.35
N LEU A 64 -1.42 -14.13 1.05
CA LEU A 64 -2.60 -14.10 0.18
C LEU A 64 -3.02 -15.48 -0.36
N ARG A 65 -2.24 -16.53 -0.09
CA ARG A 65 -2.50 -17.91 -0.52
C ARG A 65 -3.18 -18.69 0.59
#